data_AF-A0A969GTF5-F1
#
_entry.id   AF-A0A969GTF5-F1
#
_cell.length_a   1.000
_cell.length_b   1.000
_cell.length_c   1.000
_cell.angle_alpha   90.00
_cell.angle_beta   90.00
_cell.angle_gamma   90.00
#
_symmetry.space_group_name_H-M   'P 1'
#
loop_
_entity.id
_entity.type
_entity.pdbx_description
1 polymer ?
#
loop_
_entity_poly.entity_id
_entity_poly.type
_entity_poly.pdbx_seq_one_letter_code
_entity_poly.pdbx_strand_id
1 'polypeptide(L)' 'ATIIQRLVDAGAEGIILGCTEIELLVKPEDSPVPLFPTTRIHAEAAVEWAIS' A
#
# COMPACT_ATOMS: atom_id res chain seq x y z
N ALA A 1 -16.64 -7.97 7.86
CA ALA A 1 -15.39 -8.00 7.08
C ALA A 1 -14.86 -6.58 6.96
N THR A 2 -13.58 -6.34 7.26
CA THR A 2 -12.93 -5.03 7.07
C THR A 2 -12.97 -4.63 5.58
N ILE A 3 -12.77 -3.36 5.26
CA ILE A 3 -12.78 -2.87 3.86
C ILE A 3 -11.76 -3.67 3.01
N ILE A 4 -10.57 -3.94 3.56
CA ILE A 4 -9.51 -4.72 2.90
C ILE A 4 -10.00 -6.12 2.51
N GLN A 5 -10.60 -6.86 3.45
CA GLN A 5 -11.07 -8.22 3.16
C GLN A 5 -12.12 -8.25 2.05
N ARG A 6 -13.04 -7.26 2.01
CA ARG A 6 -14.04 -7.16 0.94
C ARG A 6 -13.43 -6.94 -0.44
N LEU A 7 -12.31 -6.22 -0.52
CA LEU A 7 -11.59 -6.01 -1.78
C LEU A 7 -10.85 -7.28 -2.20
N VAL A 8 -10.23 -7.99 -1.24
CA VAL A 8 -9.55 -9.27 -1.47
C VAL A 8 -10.55 -10.33 -1.94
N ASP A 9 -11.71 -10.44 -1.29
CA ASP A 9 -12.79 -11.36 -1.70
C ASP A 9 -13.32 -11.03 -3.10
N ALA A 10 -13.19 -9.78 -3.54
CA ALA A 10 -13.52 -9.33 -4.89
C ALA A 10 -12.38 -9.52 -5.91
N GLY A 11 -11.26 -10.12 -5.51
CA GLY A 11 -10.13 -10.46 -6.38
C GLY A 11 -8.96 -9.47 -6.33
N ALA A 12 -8.90 -8.55 -5.36
CA ALA A 12 -7.73 -7.70 -5.20
C ALA A 12 -6.52 -8.51 -4.72
N GLU A 13 -5.44 -8.51 -5.49
CA GLU A 13 -4.18 -9.18 -5.18
C GLU A 13 -3.19 -8.26 -4.44
N GLY A 14 -3.59 -7.02 -4.18
CA GLY A 14 -2.79 -6.00 -3.51
C GLY A 14 -3.64 -4.77 -3.17
N ILE A 15 -3.23 -4.01 -2.14
CA ILE A 15 -3.94 -2.82 -1.69
C ILE A 15 -3.04 -1.59 -1.81
N ILE A 16 -3.51 -0.59 -2.55
CA ILE A 16 -2.84 0.70 -2.67
C ILE A 16 -3.20 1.57 -1.45
N LEU A 17 -2.21 2.00 -0.67
CA LEU A 17 -2.41 3.02 0.35
C LEU A 17 -2.28 4.38 -0.34
N GLY A 18 -3.42 4.91 -0.79
CA GLY A 18 -3.50 6.12 -1.62
C GLY A 18 -3.34 7.44 -0.87
N CYS A 19 -3.37 7.42 0.47
CA CYS A 19 -3.13 8.58 1.32
C CYS A 19 -2.07 8.24 2.37
N THR A 20 -1.23 9.21 2.72
CA THR A 20 -0.17 9.06 3.73
C THR A 20 -0.69 8.70 5.12
N GLU A 21 -1.92 9.11 5.44
CA GLU A 21 -2.56 8.90 6.73
C GLU A 21 -2.97 7.44 6.94
N ILE A 22 -3.34 6.74 5.85
CA ILE A 22 -3.76 5.34 5.94
C ILE A 22 -2.60 4.47 6.44
N GLU A 23 -1.39 4.80 6.03
CA GLU A 23 -0.17 4.11 6.44
C GLU A 23 0.15 4.27 7.94
N LEU A 24 -0.38 5.31 8.59
CA LEU A 24 -0.27 5.45 10.04
C LEU A 24 -1.12 4.41 10.77
N LEU A 25 -2.22 3.95 10.17
CA LEU A 25 -3.23 3.09 10.79
C LEU A 25 -3.19 1.63 10.33
N VAL A 26 -2.81 1.37 9.09
CA VAL A 26 -2.82 0.02 8.48
C VAL A 26 -1.40 -0.49 8.33
N LYS A 27 -1.14 -1.69 8.86
CA LYS A 27 0.16 -2.38 8.84
C LYS A 27 0.08 -3.66 7.99
N PRO A 28 1.23 -4.21 7.55
CA PRO A 28 1.24 -5.44 6.75
C PRO A 28 0.45 -6.60 7.37
N GLU A 29 0.44 -6.73 8.70
CA GLU A 29 -0.34 -7.74 9.42
C GLU A 29 -1.87 -7.58 9.32
N ASP A 30 -2.37 -6.41 8.92
CA ASP A 30 -3.80 -6.12 8.76
C ASP A 30 -4.35 -6.56 7.38
N SER A 31 -3.49 -7.07 6.49
CA SER A 31 -3.85 -7.43 5.12
C SER A 31 -3.32 -8.81 4.72
N PRO A 32 -4.16 -9.68 4.14
CA PRO A 32 -3.70 -10.97 3.61
C PRO A 32 -2.95 -10.83 2.28
N VAL A 33 -2.94 -9.64 1.67
CA VAL A 33 -2.26 -9.32 0.41
C VAL A 33 -1.31 -8.13 0.58
N PRO A 34 -0.29 -7.94 -0.27
CA PRO A 34 0.67 -6.86 -0.13
C PRO A 34 0.03 -5.46 -0.10
N LEU A 35 0.61 -4.60 0.74
CA LEU A 35 0.26 -3.18 0.82
C LEU A 35 1.26 -2.34 0.01
N PHE A 36 0.75 -1.35 -0.72
CA PHE A 36 1.54 -0.47 -1.59
C PHE A 36 1.39 0.98 -1.13
N PRO A 37 2.25 1.45 -0.20
CA PRO A 37 2.28 2.83 0.24
C PRO A 37 2.83 3.75 -0.85
N THR A 38 1.91 4.39 -1.57
CA THR A 38 2.20 5.11 -2.81
C THR A 38 3.25 6.21 -2.64
N THR A 39 3.12 7.04 -1.61
CA THR A 39 4.05 8.15 -1.37
C THR A 39 5.47 7.68 -1.12
N ARG A 40 5.66 6.59 -0.35
CA ARG A 40 7.01 6.03 -0.11
C ARG A 40 7.60 5.46 -1.39
N ILE A 41 6.85 4.61 -2.09
CA ILE A 41 7.31 4.00 -3.34
C ILE A 41 7.72 5.09 -4.34
N HIS A 42 6.92 6.16 -4.43
CA HIS A 42 7.22 7.27 -5.32
C HIS A 42 8.49 8.03 -4.89
N ALA A 43 8.68 8.28 -3.59
CA ALA A 43 9.87 8.95 -3.08
C ALA A 43 11.14 8.10 -3.28
N GLU A 44 11.07 6.79 -3.03
CA GLU A 44 12.18 5.85 -3.26
C GLU A 44 12.58 5.83 -4.74
N ALA A 45 11.61 5.70 -5.65
CA ALA A 45 11.86 5.75 -7.09
C ALA A 45 12.46 7.10 -7.53
N ALA A 46 11.99 8.22 -6.97
CA ALA A 46 12.55 9.53 -7.26
C ALA A 46 14.00 9.68 -6.81
N VAL A 47 14.36 9.12 -5.63
CA VAL A 47 15.74 9.11 -5.15
C VAL A 47 16.61 8.21 -6.02
N GLU A 48 16.15 7.01 -6.35
CA GLU A 48 16.86 6.07 -7.23
C GLU A 48 17.18 6.71 -8.59
N TRP A 49 16.20 7.37 -9.20
CA TRP A 49 16.38 8.10 -10.46
C TRP A 49 17.37 9.27 -10.35
N ALA A 50 17.44 9.94 -9.20
CA ALA A 50 18.32 11.08 -9.00
C ALA A 50 19.80 10.69 -8.81
N ILE A 51 20.08 9.44 -8.42
CA ILE A 51 21.45 8.96 -8.13
C ILE A 51 22.00 7.98 -9.18
N SER A 52 21.22 7.66 -10.21
CA SER A 52 21.63 6.85 -11.37
C SER A 52 22.30 7.67 -12.47
#